data_AF-A0A6H9YM17-F1
#
_entry.id   AF-A0A6H9YM17-F1
#
_cell.length_a   1.000
_cell.length_b   1.000
_cell.length_c   1.000
_cell.angle_alpha   90.00
_cell.angle_beta   90.00
_cell.angle_gamma   90.00
#
_symmetry.space_group_name_H-M   'P 1'
#
loop_
_entity.id
_entity.type
_entity.pdbx_description
1 polymer ?
#
loop_
_entity_poly.entity_id
_entity_poly.type
_entity_poly.pdbx_seq_one_letter_code
_entity_poly.pdbx_strand_id
1 'polypeptide(L)'
;MPDISFQTDRRTRWRLRKVHAGLNEQLRPVDCQTCGRPLSGEPALVVYSLGGDRAEATLHHPECHQAGWYDEMAEPYALQGHLTWRASTFTLPAALGAAVGAPAVDLPVFLVNPSYEAALLCRDKGGWRLCTLRTYAELGLSLEMLPSLDEPNPILSAHIDGDRITVTMQSPGDRVRQWSNIPLAPSVADLVRQRESIVVAVTTLVDMSQPMELMQAWMLTVAGGLSAVGVAALR
;
A
#
# COMPACT_ATOMS: atom_id res chain seq x y z
N MET A 1 -14.47 -11.60 -0.32
CA MET A 1 -13.24 -11.84 0.47
C MET A 1 -13.68 -12.40 1.81
N PRO A 2 -13.00 -13.41 2.38
CA PRO A 2 -13.33 -13.87 3.73
C PRO A 2 -13.20 -12.67 4.70
N ASP A 3 -14.16 -12.53 5.60
CA ASP A 3 -14.06 -11.55 6.69
C ASP A 3 -12.84 -11.91 7.54
N ILE A 4 -11.82 -11.07 7.47
CA ILE A 4 -10.64 -11.20 8.32
C ILE A 4 -11.07 -10.72 9.70
N SER A 5 -11.03 -11.64 10.67
CA SER A 5 -11.16 -11.28 12.08
C SER A 5 -9.78 -11.25 12.73
N PHE A 6 -9.62 -10.34 13.68
CA PHE A 6 -8.43 -10.23 14.51
C PHE A 6 -8.86 -9.93 15.94
N GLN A 7 -8.08 -10.41 16.90
CA GLN A 7 -8.33 -10.20 18.32
C GLN A 7 -8.15 -8.72 18.64
N THR A 8 -9.11 -8.16 19.36
CA THR A 8 -9.07 -6.79 19.89
C THR A 8 -9.58 -6.77 21.32
N ASP A 9 -8.84 -6.09 22.21
CA ASP A 9 -9.38 -5.80 23.54
C ASP A 9 -10.52 -4.75 23.46
N ARG A 10 -11.26 -4.59 24.56
CA ARG A 10 -12.41 -3.67 24.63
C ARG A 10 -12.00 -2.21 24.41
N ARG A 11 -10.81 -1.80 24.87
CA ARG A 11 -10.33 -0.41 24.82
C ARG A 11 -9.96 -0.02 23.39
N THR A 12 -9.19 -0.87 22.74
CA THR A 12 -8.76 -0.80 21.34
C THR A 12 -9.96 -0.79 20.42
N ARG A 13 -10.91 -1.72 20.61
CA ARG A 13 -12.16 -1.75 19.84
C ARG A 13 -12.95 -0.45 19.95
N TRP A 14 -13.07 0.11 21.16
CA TRP A 14 -13.76 1.40 21.36
C TRP A 14 -13.03 2.55 20.66
N ARG A 15 -11.69 2.61 20.71
CA ARG A 15 -10.87 3.63 20.02
C ARG A 15 -11.00 3.52 18.50
N LEU A 16 -11.02 2.30 17.97
CA LEU A 16 -11.08 2.00 16.54
C LEU A 16 -12.50 1.92 15.96
N ARG A 17 -13.55 2.16 16.74
CA ARG A 17 -14.95 1.93 16.32
C ARG A 17 -15.37 2.53 14.98
N LYS A 18 -14.72 3.62 14.54
CA LYS A 18 -14.99 4.28 13.25
C LYS A 18 -14.15 3.76 12.08
N VAL A 19 -13.07 3.03 12.37
CA VAL A 19 -12.06 2.61 11.40
C VAL A 19 -11.89 1.09 11.34
N HIS A 20 -12.53 0.35 12.24
CA HIS A 20 -12.42 -1.10 12.35
C HIS A 20 -12.82 -1.82 11.05
N ALA A 21 -13.90 -1.39 10.39
CA ALA A 21 -14.30 -1.97 9.10
C ALA A 21 -13.21 -1.80 8.04
N GLY A 22 -12.64 -0.60 7.89
CA GLY A 22 -11.55 -0.36 6.95
C GLY A 22 -10.26 -1.11 7.32
N LEU A 23 -10.01 -1.37 8.60
CA LEU A 23 -8.90 -2.24 9.02
C LEU A 23 -9.12 -3.69 8.58
N ASN A 24 -10.34 -4.22 8.67
CA ASN A 24 -10.66 -5.56 8.16
C ASN A 24 -10.49 -5.65 6.63
N GLU A 25 -10.70 -4.55 5.91
CA GLU A 25 -10.53 -4.48 4.45
C GLU A 25 -9.06 -4.37 4.02
N GLN A 26 -8.25 -3.62 4.79
CA GLN A 26 -6.85 -3.35 4.44
C GLN A 26 -5.86 -4.39 4.97
N LEU A 27 -6.08 -4.86 6.20
CA LEU A 27 -5.13 -5.77 6.85
C LEU A 27 -5.33 -7.20 6.33
N ARG A 28 -4.22 -7.87 6.05
CA ARG A 28 -4.15 -9.27 5.62
C ARG A 28 -3.15 -10.00 6.50
N PRO A 29 -3.52 -11.14 7.12
CA PRO A 29 -2.65 -11.85 8.03
C PRO A 29 -1.66 -12.73 7.24
N VAL A 30 -0.58 -12.14 6.72
CA VAL A 30 0.46 -12.91 6.03
C VAL A 30 1.58 -13.28 6.98
N ASP A 31 2.38 -12.35 7.48
CA ASP A 31 3.51 -12.62 8.38
C ASP A 31 3.42 -11.84 9.70
N CYS A 32 3.80 -12.49 10.81
CA CYS A 32 3.77 -11.86 12.12
C CYS A 32 4.83 -10.76 12.24
N GLN A 33 4.42 -9.56 12.62
CA GLN A 33 5.32 -8.40 12.69
C GLN A 33 6.32 -8.44 13.86
N THR A 34 6.25 -9.45 14.73
CA THR A 34 7.24 -9.70 15.77
C THR A 34 8.27 -10.77 15.37
N CYS A 35 7.82 -11.90 14.81
CA CYS A 35 8.69 -13.06 14.59
C CYS A 35 8.91 -13.44 13.12
N GLY A 36 8.25 -12.76 12.18
CA GLY A 36 8.38 -12.97 10.74
C GLY A 36 7.82 -14.31 10.23
N ARG A 37 7.18 -15.11 11.09
CA ARG A 37 6.56 -16.38 10.69
C ARG A 37 5.12 -16.15 10.19
N PRO A 38 4.60 -17.02 9.30
CA PRO A 38 3.24 -16.88 8.79
C PRO A 38 2.19 -16.82 9.90
N LEU A 39 1.22 -15.93 9.73
CA LEU A 39 0.05 -15.84 10.60
C LEU A 39 -0.97 -16.92 10.22
N SER A 40 -1.59 -17.50 11.24
CA SER A 40 -2.66 -18.49 11.09
C SER A 40 -3.69 -18.31 12.20
N GLY A 41 -4.96 -18.59 11.91
CA GLY A 41 -6.04 -18.36 12.87
C GLY A 41 -6.36 -16.87 13.03
N GLU A 42 -6.76 -16.47 14.23
CA GLU A 42 -7.14 -15.09 14.54
C GLU A 42 -5.93 -14.32 15.14
N PRO A 43 -5.27 -13.44 14.36
CA PRO A 43 -4.10 -12.71 14.83
C PRO A 43 -4.49 -11.65 15.87
N ALA A 44 -3.54 -11.24 16.71
CA ALA A 44 -3.70 -10.11 17.61
C ALA A 44 -3.50 -8.78 16.85
N LEU A 45 -4.48 -7.87 16.97
CA LEU A 45 -4.31 -6.49 16.51
C LEU A 45 -3.66 -5.66 17.61
N VAL A 46 -2.50 -5.11 17.30
CA VAL A 46 -1.73 -4.25 18.18
C VAL A 46 -1.72 -2.86 17.59
N VAL A 47 -1.96 -1.84 18.42
CA VAL A 47 -1.89 -0.44 17.98
C VAL A 47 -0.92 0.33 18.84
N TYR A 48 0.13 0.87 18.23
CA TYR A 48 1.08 1.76 18.88
C TYR A 48 0.77 3.21 18.53
N SER A 49 0.71 4.08 19.54
CA SER A 49 0.73 5.51 19.30
C SER A 49 2.14 5.94 18.90
N LEU A 50 2.25 6.66 17.79
CA LEU A 50 3.52 7.22 17.30
C LEU A 50 3.74 8.66 17.80
N GLY A 51 3.03 9.06 18.86
CA GLY A 51 2.96 10.44 19.34
C GLY A 51 2.00 11.31 18.52
N GLY A 52 1.55 12.40 19.15
CA GLY A 52 0.70 13.41 18.52
C GLY A 52 -0.65 12.84 18.04
N ASP A 53 -0.86 12.90 16.73
CA ASP A 53 -2.07 12.49 16.03
C ASP A 53 -1.88 11.25 15.15
N ARG A 54 -0.80 10.47 15.35
CA ARG A 54 -0.52 9.26 14.57
C ARG A 54 -0.46 7.99 15.43
N ALA A 55 -0.86 6.89 14.82
CA ALA A 55 -0.75 5.55 15.37
C ALA A 55 -0.54 4.54 14.23
N GLU A 56 -0.07 3.35 14.57
CA GLU A 56 0.16 2.26 13.64
C GLU A 56 -0.50 1.00 14.18
N ALA A 57 -1.30 0.34 13.34
CA ALA A 57 -2.00 -0.89 13.66
C ALA A 57 -1.34 -2.06 12.92
N THR A 58 -0.94 -3.11 13.64
CA THR A 58 -0.19 -4.26 13.14
C THR A 58 -0.77 -5.60 13.58
N LEU A 59 -0.54 -6.64 12.77
CA LEU A 59 -0.96 -8.01 13.08
C LEU A 59 0.20 -8.86 13.62
N HIS A 60 -0.11 -9.61 14.68
CA HIS A 60 0.84 -10.47 15.40
C HIS A 60 0.23 -11.83 15.75
N HIS A 61 1.07 -12.82 16.03
CA HIS A 61 0.60 -14.01 16.76
C HIS A 61 0.18 -13.57 18.17
N PRO A 62 -0.93 -14.11 18.73
CA PRO A 62 -1.34 -13.81 20.09
C PRO A 62 -0.28 -14.11 21.16
N GLU A 63 0.59 -15.10 20.92
CA GLU A 63 1.71 -15.43 21.80
C GLU A 63 2.90 -14.49 21.65
N CYS A 64 3.04 -13.83 20.49
CA CYS A 64 4.09 -12.85 20.24
C CYS A 64 3.74 -11.48 20.81
N HIS A 65 2.47 -11.09 20.70
CA HIS A 65 2.00 -9.82 21.23
C HIS A 65 0.52 -9.87 21.59
N GLN A 66 0.18 -9.40 22.78
CA GLN A 66 -1.21 -9.29 23.19
C GLN A 66 -1.92 -8.19 22.38
N ALA A 67 -3.15 -8.45 21.95
CA ALA A 67 -3.97 -7.43 21.29
C ALA A 67 -4.24 -6.26 22.24
N GLY A 68 -4.04 -5.03 21.77
CA GLY A 68 -4.16 -3.87 22.64
C GLY A 68 -3.74 -2.55 22.00
N TRP A 69 -4.03 -1.46 22.71
CA TRP A 69 -3.57 -0.11 22.38
C TRP A 69 -2.50 0.32 23.37
N TYR A 70 -1.33 0.67 22.85
CA TYR A 70 -0.15 1.05 23.59
C TYR A 70 0.15 2.54 23.31
N ASP A 71 0.05 3.37 24.36
CA ASP A 71 0.22 4.83 24.25
C ASP A 71 1.70 5.26 24.21
N GLU A 72 2.61 4.37 24.61
CA GLU A 72 4.05 4.59 24.60
C GLU A 72 4.69 3.51 23.73
N MET A 73 5.61 3.89 22.84
CA MET A 73 6.52 2.92 22.23
C MET A 73 7.46 2.42 23.32
N ALA A 74 7.12 1.29 23.94
CA ALA A 74 8.10 0.50 24.65
C ALA A 74 9.05 -0.10 23.58
N GLU A 75 10.20 0.56 23.38
CA GLU A 75 11.32 0.12 22.54
C GLU A 75 11.15 0.22 21.00
N PRO A 76 12.26 0.29 20.23
CA PRO A 76 12.27 0.74 18.85
C PRO A 76 11.82 -0.37 17.90
N TYR A 77 10.53 -0.68 17.90
CA TYR A 77 9.87 -1.33 16.75
C TYR A 77 9.67 -0.34 15.58
N ALA A 78 10.36 0.80 15.63
CA ALA A 78 10.54 1.69 14.50
C ALA A 78 11.23 0.90 13.38
N LEU A 79 10.42 0.45 12.41
CA LEU A 79 10.74 -0.34 11.22
C LEU A 79 10.54 -1.84 11.42
N GLN A 80 9.27 -2.24 11.33
CA GLN A 80 8.79 -3.58 10.99
C GLN A 80 9.65 -4.24 9.89
N GLY A 81 10.64 -5.02 10.29
CA GLY A 81 11.53 -5.74 9.38
C GLY A 81 10.83 -6.86 8.59
N HIS A 82 9.59 -7.19 8.95
CA HIS A 82 8.80 -8.27 8.38
C HIS A 82 7.54 -7.78 7.67
N LEU A 83 7.49 -6.51 7.26
CA LEU A 83 6.39 -6.03 6.43
C LEU A 83 6.35 -6.80 5.12
N THR A 84 5.25 -7.49 4.89
CA THR A 84 4.98 -8.10 3.61
C THR A 84 4.39 -7.06 2.69
N TRP A 85 5.09 -6.81 1.60
CA TRP A 85 4.55 -6.09 0.46
C TRP A 85 4.41 -7.03 -0.73
N ARG A 86 3.50 -6.69 -1.64
CA ARG A 86 3.33 -7.38 -2.92
C ARG A 86 3.12 -6.33 -4.00
N ALA A 87 3.57 -6.65 -5.21
CA ALA A 87 3.37 -5.80 -6.37
C ALA A 87 3.05 -6.65 -7.60
N SER A 88 2.38 -6.03 -8.56
CA SER A 88 2.08 -6.63 -9.86
C SER A 88 2.18 -5.56 -10.96
N THR A 89 2.40 -6.00 -12.19
CA THR A 89 2.45 -5.13 -13.37
C THR A 89 1.33 -5.50 -14.33
N PHE A 90 0.72 -4.50 -14.96
CA PHE A 90 -0.29 -4.70 -15.99
C PHE A 90 -0.40 -3.49 -16.91
N THR A 91 -1.10 -3.66 -18.03
CA THR A 91 -1.48 -2.56 -18.91
C THR A 91 -2.90 -2.12 -18.58
N LEU A 92 -3.09 -0.84 -18.28
CA LEU A 92 -4.40 -0.21 -18.23
C LEU A 92 -4.79 0.24 -19.65
N PRO A 93 -5.82 -0.36 -20.26
CA PRO A 93 -6.21 -0.04 -21.63
C PRO A 93 -6.70 1.40 -21.81
N ALA A 94 -6.36 2.03 -22.93
CA ALA A 94 -6.75 3.38 -23.32
C ALA A 94 -8.26 3.63 -23.17
N ALA A 95 -9.10 2.66 -23.55
CA ALA A 95 -10.56 2.77 -23.48
C ALA A 95 -11.05 2.90 -22.02
N LEU A 96 -10.40 2.18 -21.09
CA LEU A 96 -10.70 2.26 -19.67
C LEU A 96 -10.10 3.52 -19.04
N GLY A 97 -8.94 3.97 -19.51
CA GLY A 97 -8.34 5.25 -19.15
C GLY A 97 -9.21 6.45 -19.57
N ALA A 98 -9.73 6.44 -20.80
CA ALA A 98 -10.57 7.53 -21.32
C ALA A 98 -11.90 7.65 -20.56
N ALA A 99 -12.49 6.53 -20.12
CA ALA A 99 -13.70 6.53 -19.27
C ALA A 99 -13.50 7.26 -17.93
N VAL A 100 -12.25 7.51 -17.57
CA VAL A 100 -11.86 8.14 -16.31
C VAL A 100 -11.07 9.43 -16.53
N GLY A 101 -11.04 9.95 -17.76
CA GLY A 101 -10.33 11.19 -18.09
C GLY A 101 -8.82 11.06 -18.18
N ALA A 102 -8.26 9.83 -18.15
CA ALA A 102 -6.86 9.62 -18.48
C ALA A 102 -6.62 9.78 -19.99
N PRO A 103 -5.37 9.99 -20.44
CA PRO A 103 -5.06 10.05 -21.86
C PRO A 103 -5.55 8.78 -22.57
N ALA A 104 -6.04 8.92 -23.81
CA ALA A 104 -6.55 7.82 -24.63
C ALA A 104 -5.40 6.95 -25.19
N VAL A 105 -4.53 6.50 -24.31
CA VAL A 105 -3.36 5.66 -24.59
C VAL A 105 -3.27 4.57 -23.53
N ASP A 106 -2.69 3.43 -23.89
CA ASP A 106 -2.42 2.37 -22.94
C ASP A 106 -1.36 2.85 -21.93
N LEU A 107 -1.59 2.55 -20.65
CA LEU A 107 -0.70 2.94 -19.56
C LEU A 107 -0.10 1.70 -18.89
N PRO A 108 1.23 1.61 -18.77
CA PRO A 108 1.85 0.58 -17.96
C PRO A 108 1.70 0.96 -16.49
N VAL A 109 1.21 0.03 -15.68
CA VAL A 109 0.94 0.24 -14.25
C VAL A 109 1.75 -0.75 -13.42
N PHE A 110 2.46 -0.21 -12.43
CA PHE A 110 3.05 -0.91 -11.30
C PHE A 110 2.14 -0.69 -10.09
N LEU A 111 1.38 -1.72 -9.72
CA LEU A 111 0.50 -1.65 -8.56
C LEU A 111 1.18 -2.34 -7.38
N VAL A 112 1.24 -1.67 -6.23
CA VAL A 112 1.87 -2.17 -5.01
C VAL A 112 0.98 -2.00 -3.79
N ASN A 113 0.92 -3.04 -2.97
CA ASN A 113 0.43 -2.94 -1.60
C ASN A 113 1.63 -3.00 -0.67
N PRO A 114 1.94 -1.90 0.02
CA PRO A 114 3.20 -1.74 0.71
C PRO A 114 3.24 -2.41 2.08
N SER A 115 2.08 -2.83 2.61
CA SER A 115 1.98 -3.42 3.94
C SER A 115 0.68 -4.19 4.08
N TYR A 116 0.75 -5.52 4.01
CA TYR A 116 -0.40 -6.38 4.27
C TYR A 116 -0.79 -6.37 5.74
N GLU A 117 0.19 -6.40 6.64
CA GLU A 117 -0.05 -6.61 8.06
C GLU A 117 -0.08 -5.32 8.88
N ALA A 118 0.09 -4.18 8.22
CA ALA A 118 0.13 -2.88 8.88
C ALA A 118 -0.74 -1.83 8.20
N ALA A 119 -1.32 -0.96 9.02
CA ALA A 119 -2.05 0.21 8.58
C ALA A 119 -1.70 1.42 9.44
N LEU A 120 -1.51 2.56 8.81
CA LEU A 120 -1.30 3.82 9.51
C LEU A 120 -2.65 4.47 9.83
N LEU A 121 -2.74 4.96 11.06
CA LEU A 121 -3.89 5.65 11.60
C LEU A 121 -3.53 7.10 11.91
N CYS A 122 -4.43 8.00 11.57
CA CYS A 122 -4.31 9.40 11.90
C CYS A 122 -5.55 9.83 12.68
N ARG A 123 -5.36 10.73 13.64
CA ARG A 123 -6.43 11.32 14.41
C ARG A 123 -7.06 12.45 13.61
N ASP A 124 -8.37 12.52 13.68
CA ASP A 124 -9.19 13.59 13.11
C ASP A 124 -10.21 14.04 14.17
N LYS A 125 -10.95 15.13 13.90
CA LYS A 125 -11.99 15.70 14.79
C LYS A 125 -12.99 14.64 15.28
N GLY A 126 -13.22 13.60 14.48
CA GLY A 126 -14.17 12.53 14.77
C GLY A 126 -13.59 11.28 15.44
N GLY A 127 -12.27 11.13 15.57
CA GLY A 127 -11.62 9.88 16.02
C GLY A 127 -10.47 9.45 15.10
N TRP A 128 -10.12 8.16 15.14
CA TRP A 128 -9.09 7.59 14.27
C TRP A 128 -9.64 7.27 12.89
N ARG A 129 -8.81 7.44 11.86
CA ARG A 129 -9.07 7.07 10.47
C ARG A 129 -7.82 6.50 9.81
N LEU A 130 -8.00 5.70 8.75
CA LEU A 130 -6.89 5.18 7.95
C LEU A 130 -6.21 6.35 7.24
N CYS A 131 -4.89 6.32 7.24
CA CYS A 131 -4.06 7.31 6.56
C CYS A 131 -2.82 6.74 5.89
N THR A 132 -2.71 5.42 5.73
CA THR A 132 -1.62 4.76 5.00
C THR A 132 -1.35 5.43 3.65
N LEU A 133 -2.39 5.61 2.82
CA LEU A 133 -2.25 6.28 1.51
C LEU A 133 -1.91 7.77 1.63
N ARG A 134 -2.38 8.46 2.66
CA ARG A 134 -2.04 9.87 2.90
C ARG A 134 -0.54 10.04 3.15
N THR A 135 0.11 9.09 3.80
CA THR A 135 1.57 9.15 3.99
C THR A 135 2.32 9.09 2.66
N TYR A 136 1.83 8.34 1.68
CA TYR A 136 2.38 8.38 0.31
C TYR A 136 2.09 9.70 -0.40
N ALA A 137 0.92 10.29 -0.13
CA ALA A 137 0.58 11.59 -0.67
C ALA A 137 1.45 12.73 -0.11
N GLU A 138 1.76 12.67 1.18
CA GLU A 138 2.72 13.56 1.85
C GLU A 138 4.13 13.46 1.25
N LEU A 139 4.46 12.34 0.61
CA LEU A 139 5.72 12.16 -0.13
C LEU A 139 5.67 12.72 -1.56
N GLY A 140 4.50 13.07 -2.08
CA GLY A 140 4.33 13.67 -3.40
C GLY A 140 3.48 12.84 -4.36
N LEU A 141 2.97 11.66 -3.96
CA LEU A 141 1.98 10.95 -4.77
C LEU A 141 0.64 11.68 -4.70
N SER A 142 -0.19 11.52 -5.72
CA SER A 142 -1.54 12.07 -5.75
C SER A 142 -2.54 11.08 -5.19
N LEU A 143 -3.45 11.54 -4.31
CA LEU A 143 -4.66 10.77 -3.95
C LEU A 143 -5.79 10.96 -4.97
N GLU A 144 -5.63 11.96 -5.83
CA GLU A 144 -6.47 12.14 -7.00
C GLU A 144 -5.95 11.23 -8.11
N MET A 145 -6.89 10.70 -8.86
CA MET A 145 -6.67 9.73 -9.91
C MET A 145 -5.65 10.18 -10.97
N LEU A 146 -5.61 11.48 -11.27
CA LEU A 146 -4.91 12.03 -12.43
C LEU A 146 -4.24 13.37 -12.07
N PRO A 147 -3.17 13.38 -11.26
CA PRO A 147 -2.18 14.44 -11.48
C PRO A 147 -1.67 14.29 -12.92
N SER A 148 -0.99 15.31 -13.47
CA SER A 148 -0.34 15.20 -14.78
C SER A 148 0.45 13.89 -14.88
N LEU A 149 -0.10 12.87 -15.54
CA LEU A 149 0.56 11.57 -15.75
C LEU A 149 1.71 11.69 -16.76
N ASP A 150 1.94 12.91 -17.25
CA ASP A 150 2.97 13.25 -18.21
C ASP A 150 4.29 13.61 -17.53
N GLU A 151 4.27 13.95 -16.23
CA GLU A 151 5.48 14.36 -15.50
C GLU A 151 5.91 13.31 -14.47
N PRO A 152 7.11 12.72 -14.63
CA PRO A 152 7.69 11.85 -13.63
C PRO A 152 7.82 12.54 -12.27
N ASN A 153 7.41 11.85 -11.22
CA ASN A 153 7.61 12.31 -9.86
C ASN A 153 9.10 12.16 -9.50
N PRO A 154 9.79 13.22 -9.04
CA PRO A 154 11.22 13.18 -8.76
C PRO A 154 11.62 12.17 -7.69
N ILE A 155 10.68 11.77 -6.83
CA ILE A 155 10.93 10.78 -5.77
C ILE A 155 10.88 9.34 -6.29
N LEU A 156 10.32 9.11 -7.49
CA LEU A 156 10.09 7.78 -8.05
C LEU A 156 11.06 7.51 -9.21
N SER A 157 11.65 6.32 -9.21
CA SER A 157 12.38 5.80 -10.36
C SER A 157 12.07 4.33 -10.58
N ALA A 158 12.15 3.88 -11.82
CA ALA A 158 11.99 2.51 -12.22
C ALA A 158 13.23 2.03 -12.97
N HIS A 159 13.58 0.76 -12.80
CA HIS A 159 14.67 0.11 -13.50
C HIS A 159 14.21 -1.26 -14.00
N ILE A 160 14.52 -1.60 -15.25
CA ILE A 160 14.20 -2.90 -15.84
C ILE A 160 15.49 -3.71 -15.97
N ASP A 161 15.48 -4.91 -15.40
CA ASP A 161 16.54 -5.92 -15.53
C ASP A 161 15.93 -7.20 -16.11
N GLY A 162 16.20 -7.48 -17.38
CA GLY A 162 15.60 -8.61 -18.10
C GLY A 162 14.07 -8.55 -18.16
N ASP A 163 13.42 -9.53 -17.54
CA ASP A 163 11.95 -9.67 -17.42
C ASP A 163 11.43 -9.14 -16.06
N ARG A 164 12.24 -8.35 -15.36
CA ARG A 164 11.93 -7.82 -14.04
C ARG A 164 11.97 -6.30 -14.01
N ILE A 165 11.08 -5.72 -13.21
CA ILE A 165 11.11 -4.30 -12.88
C ILE A 165 11.32 -4.09 -11.38
N THR A 166 12.05 -3.04 -11.08
CA THR A 166 12.26 -2.55 -9.72
C THR A 166 11.83 -1.09 -9.66
N VAL A 167 10.94 -0.75 -8.74
CA VAL A 167 10.53 0.62 -8.48
C VAL A 167 11.15 1.08 -7.16
N THR A 168 11.76 2.26 -7.19
CA THR A 168 12.39 2.89 -6.04
C THR A 168 11.64 4.18 -5.72
N MET A 169 11.34 4.38 -4.43
CA MET A 169 10.78 5.61 -3.91
C MET A 169 11.74 6.20 -2.86
N GLN A 170 12.26 7.38 -3.15
CA GLN A 170 13.09 8.15 -2.23
C GLN A 170 12.18 8.98 -1.32
N SER A 171 12.41 8.94 -0.01
CA SER A 171 11.69 9.80 0.93
C SER A 171 12.65 10.73 1.66
N PRO A 172 12.18 11.90 2.16
CA PRO A 172 13.03 12.82 2.89
C PRO A 172 13.78 12.12 4.04
N GLY A 173 15.07 12.43 4.19
CA GLY A 173 15.95 11.76 5.16
C GLY A 173 16.56 10.45 4.67
N ASP A 174 16.82 10.35 3.35
CA ASP A 174 17.51 9.24 2.67
C ASP A 174 16.90 7.84 2.89
N ARG A 175 15.64 7.78 3.29
CA ARG A 175 14.91 6.51 3.40
C ARG A 175 14.48 6.08 2.01
N VAL A 176 15.10 5.01 1.52
CA VAL A 176 14.77 4.40 0.24
C VAL A 176 13.79 3.24 0.47
N ARG A 177 12.64 3.30 -0.19
CA ARG A 177 11.74 2.14 -0.33
C ARG A 177 11.95 1.55 -1.71
N GLN A 178 12.11 0.23 -1.77
CA GLN A 178 12.38 -0.46 -3.02
C GLN A 178 11.46 -1.66 -3.15
N TRP A 179 10.76 -1.73 -4.28
CA TRP A 179 9.90 -2.86 -4.64
C TRP A 179 10.54 -3.55 -5.85
N SER A 180 11.36 -4.55 -5.56
CA SER A 180 12.30 -5.14 -6.53
C SER A 180 11.82 -6.47 -7.12
N ASN A 181 12.41 -6.83 -8.25
CA ASN A 181 12.30 -8.17 -8.86
C ASN A 181 10.85 -8.58 -9.23
N ILE A 182 10.05 -7.61 -9.65
CA ILE A 182 8.65 -7.86 -10.02
C ILE A 182 8.57 -8.35 -11.47
N PRO A 183 7.91 -9.49 -11.73
CA PRO A 183 7.69 -9.95 -13.10
C PRO A 183 7.08 -8.86 -13.97
N LEU A 184 7.66 -8.69 -15.15
CA LEU A 184 7.24 -7.72 -16.15
C LEU A 184 6.95 -8.47 -17.46
N ALA A 185 5.68 -8.57 -17.81
CA ALA A 185 5.30 -9.19 -19.08
C ALA A 185 5.91 -8.42 -20.27
N PRO A 186 6.32 -9.10 -21.36
CA PRO A 186 6.99 -8.45 -22.49
C PRO A 186 6.22 -7.25 -23.06
N SER A 187 4.89 -7.37 -23.19
CA SER A 187 4.03 -6.28 -23.67
C SER A 187 4.02 -5.06 -22.75
N VAL A 188 4.10 -5.26 -21.42
CA VAL A 188 4.20 -4.17 -20.45
C VAL A 188 5.61 -3.56 -20.51
N ALA A 189 6.66 -4.38 -20.66
CA ALA A 189 8.03 -3.92 -20.78
C ALA A 189 8.23 -3.01 -22.00
N ASP A 190 7.68 -3.39 -23.14
CA ASP A 190 7.74 -2.59 -24.37
C ASP A 190 7.05 -1.24 -24.20
N LEU A 191 5.89 -1.23 -23.53
CA LEU A 191 5.16 0.00 -23.23
C LEU A 191 5.91 0.91 -22.25
N VAL A 192 6.54 0.35 -21.21
CA VAL A 192 7.38 1.13 -20.27
C VAL A 192 8.57 1.76 -20.99
N ARG A 193 9.25 1.02 -21.88
CA ARG A 193 10.36 1.54 -22.67
C ARG A 193 9.91 2.61 -23.65
N GLN A 194 8.80 2.41 -24.34
CA GLN A 194 8.23 3.38 -25.28
C GLN A 194 7.88 4.71 -24.59
N ARG A 195 7.40 4.65 -23.35
CA ARG A 195 7.00 5.83 -22.57
C ARG A 195 8.11 6.40 -21.69
N GLU A 196 9.25 5.72 -21.61
CA GLU A 196 10.33 6.01 -20.66
C GLU A 196 9.85 6.15 -19.21
N SER A 197 8.73 5.51 -18.85
CA SER A 197 8.04 5.70 -17.58
C SER A 197 7.02 4.60 -17.28
N ILE A 198 6.67 4.49 -16.00
CA ILE A 198 5.59 3.61 -15.50
C ILE A 198 4.74 4.32 -14.44
N VAL A 199 3.43 4.11 -14.48
CA VAL A 199 2.52 4.61 -13.44
C VAL A 199 2.66 3.73 -12.20
N VAL A 200 3.01 4.31 -11.06
CA VAL A 200 3.08 3.63 -9.76
C VAL A 200 1.80 3.92 -8.99
N ALA A 201 1.05 2.88 -8.68
CA ALA A 201 -0.16 2.95 -7.86
C ALA A 201 0.07 2.20 -6.53
N VAL A 202 -0.01 2.92 -5.43
CA VAL A 202 0.06 2.36 -4.07
C VAL A 202 -1.36 2.17 -3.56
N THR A 203 -1.72 0.96 -3.16
CA THR A 203 -3.03 0.63 -2.58
C THR A 203 -2.89 -0.18 -1.30
N THR A 204 -3.97 -0.29 -0.53
CA THR A 204 -4.03 -1.15 0.67
C THR A 204 -5.15 -2.18 0.58
N LEU A 205 -5.97 -2.13 -0.46
CA LEU A 205 -7.23 -2.89 -0.53
C LEU A 205 -7.09 -4.20 -1.31
N VAL A 206 -5.97 -4.40 -2.00
CA VAL A 206 -5.80 -5.49 -2.97
C VAL A 206 -4.94 -6.59 -2.42
N ASP A 207 -5.44 -7.81 -2.59
CA ASP A 207 -4.62 -9.00 -2.49
C ASP A 207 -3.99 -9.31 -3.85
N MET A 208 -2.71 -9.01 -3.97
CA MET A 208 -1.90 -9.25 -5.16
C MET A 208 -1.33 -10.66 -5.19
N SER A 209 -1.58 -11.49 -4.16
CA SER A 209 -1.34 -12.93 -4.24
C SER A 209 -2.41 -13.65 -5.06
N GLN A 210 -3.56 -13.00 -5.27
CA GLN A 210 -4.65 -13.51 -6.07
C GLN A 210 -4.59 -12.93 -7.49
N PRO A 211 -5.08 -13.67 -8.51
CA PRO A 211 -5.31 -13.10 -9.83
C PRO A 211 -6.19 -11.86 -9.71
N MET A 212 -5.70 -10.75 -10.25
CA MET A 212 -6.43 -9.50 -10.25
C MET A 212 -7.37 -9.47 -11.45
N GLU A 213 -8.67 -9.38 -11.18
CA GLU A 213 -9.67 -9.17 -12.22
C GLU A 213 -9.51 -7.77 -12.82
N LEU A 214 -9.70 -7.63 -14.14
CA LEU A 214 -9.56 -6.34 -14.83
C LEU A 214 -10.44 -5.24 -14.22
N MET A 215 -11.63 -5.61 -13.73
CA MET A 215 -12.53 -4.66 -13.06
C MET A 215 -12.00 -4.19 -11.69
N GLN A 216 -11.26 -5.04 -10.98
CA GLN A 216 -10.60 -4.64 -9.74
C GLN A 216 -9.44 -3.69 -10.03
N ALA A 217 -8.60 -4.06 -11.01
CA ALA A 217 -7.52 -3.19 -11.50
C ALA A 217 -8.08 -1.82 -11.90
N TRP A 218 -9.20 -1.81 -12.64
CA TRP A 218 -9.92 -0.60 -13.01
C TRP A 218 -10.39 0.17 -11.77
N MET A 219 -11.20 -0.40 -10.88
CA MET A 219 -11.75 0.31 -9.71
C MET A 219 -10.68 0.98 -8.84
N LEU A 220 -9.53 0.34 -8.68
CA LEU A 220 -8.42 0.92 -7.92
C LEU A 220 -7.79 2.11 -8.64
N THR A 221 -7.73 2.06 -9.96
CA THR A 221 -7.26 3.17 -10.79
C THR A 221 -8.30 4.28 -10.94
N VAL A 222 -9.60 4.06 -10.67
CA VAL A 222 -10.65 5.08 -10.90
C VAL A 222 -11.17 5.74 -9.63
N ALA A 223 -11.32 4.97 -8.56
CA ALA A 223 -11.95 5.46 -7.35
C ALA A 223 -10.94 6.26 -6.53
N GLY A 224 -11.07 7.58 -6.58
CA GLY A 224 -10.25 8.50 -5.79
C GLY A 224 -10.18 8.10 -4.32
N GLY A 225 -8.97 8.15 -3.74
CA GLY A 225 -8.73 7.75 -2.35
C GLY A 225 -8.57 6.24 -2.10
N LEU A 226 -8.69 5.37 -3.11
CA LEU A 226 -8.36 3.93 -2.98
C LEU A 226 -6.89 3.61 -3.30
N SER A 227 -6.19 4.56 -3.93
CA SER A 227 -4.76 4.51 -4.20
C SER A 227 -4.10 5.87 -4.10
N ALA A 228 -2.78 5.87 -3.88
CA ALA A 228 -1.91 7.01 -4.13
C ALA A 228 -1.11 6.73 -5.40
N VAL A 229 -1.07 7.67 -6.34
CA VAL A 229 -0.53 7.47 -7.70
C VAL A 229 0.60 8.45 -8.00
N GLY A 230 1.64 7.99 -8.68
CA GLY A 230 2.70 8.83 -9.24
C GLY A 230 3.32 8.18 -10.47
N VAL A 231 4.16 8.90 -11.18
CA VAL A 231 4.87 8.38 -12.37
C VAL A 231 6.33 8.18 -12.02
N ALA A 232 6.87 6.99 -12.26
CA ALA A 232 8.29 6.70 -12.12
C ALA A 232 8.97 6.82 -13.49
N ALA A 233 10.03 7.62 -13.57
CA ALA A 233 10.88 7.65 -14.75
C ALA A 233 11.70 6.36 -14.86
N LEU A 234 11.83 5.82 -16.06
CA LEU A 234 12.75 4.73 -16.35
C LEU A 234 14.19 5.26 -16.33
N ARG A 235 15.08 4.58 -15.58
CA ARG A 235 16.51 4.91 -15.45
C ARG A 235 17.41 3.72 -15.74
#